data_AF-A0AAN8ZJH1-F1
#
_entry.id   AF-A0AAN8ZJH1-F1
#
_cell.length_a   1.000
_cell.length_b   1.000
_cell.length_c   1.000
_cell.angle_alpha   90.00
_cell.angle_beta   90.00
_cell.angle_gamma   90.00
#
_symmetry.space_group_name_H-M   'P 1'
#
loop_
_entity.id
_entity.type
_entity.pdbx_description
1 polymer ?
#
loop_
_entity_poly.entity_id
_entity_poly.type
_entity_poly.pdbx_seq_one_letter_code
_entity_poly.pdbx_strand_id
1 'polypeptide(L)'
;MQKGIHRCSPKQLETLEDFRNFLPEKLSEFLQNKEGGMFINSCFAHCQTWLADTWHSQSSPKIQNKIIAESVGDWYFSRNAVKLMYCPCPCDPTCYHMDFS
;
A
#
# COMPACT_ATOMS: atom_id res chain seq x y z
N MET A 1 -17.81 -5.65 -16.26
CA MET A 1 -16.84 -5.63 -15.15
C MET A 1 -17.36 -4.65 -14.11
N GLN A 2 -17.64 -5.11 -12.88
CA GLN A 2 -17.94 -4.20 -11.77
C GLN A 2 -16.66 -3.42 -11.45
N LYS A 3 -16.73 -2.08 -11.47
CA LYS A 3 -15.63 -1.19 -11.10
C LYS A 3 -15.92 -0.59 -9.73
N GLY A 4 -14.92 -0.60 -8.84
CA GLY A 4 -15.01 -0.05 -7.48
C GLY A 4 -15.32 -1.09 -6.39
N ILE A 5 -14.56 -1.01 -5.29
CA ILE A 5 -14.66 -1.93 -4.14
C ILE A 5 -16.07 -1.94 -3.50
N HIS A 6 -16.79 -0.83 -3.58
CA HIS A 6 -18.15 -0.66 -3.04
C HIS A 6 -19.21 -1.51 -3.77
N ARG A 7 -18.88 -2.11 -4.93
CA ARG A 7 -19.78 -2.96 -5.70
C ARG A 7 -19.53 -4.45 -5.52
N CYS A 8 -18.54 -4.82 -4.70
CA CYS A 8 -18.20 -6.20 -4.43
C CYS A 8 -19.27 -6.85 -3.53
N SER A 9 -19.59 -8.11 -3.82
CA SER A 9 -20.38 -8.95 -2.92
C SER A 9 -19.57 -9.32 -1.66
N PRO A 10 -20.22 -9.74 -0.56
CA PRO A 10 -19.51 -10.19 0.63
C PRO A 10 -18.45 -11.27 0.34
N LYS A 11 -18.73 -12.19 -0.59
CA LYS A 11 -17.78 -13.25 -0.95
C LYS A 11 -16.56 -12.71 -1.71
N GLN A 12 -16.75 -11.69 -2.55
CA GLN A 12 -15.64 -11.02 -3.23
C GLN A 12 -14.78 -10.22 -2.24
N LEU A 13 -15.40 -9.56 -1.26
CA LEU A 13 -14.68 -8.86 -0.19
C LEU A 13 -13.86 -9.82 0.67
N GLU A 14 -14.43 -10.96 1.07
CA GLU A 14 -13.72 -12.01 1.80
C GLU A 14 -12.47 -12.49 1.04
N THR A 15 -12.59 -12.70 -0.28
CA THR A 15 -11.45 -13.10 -1.12
C THR A 15 -10.32 -12.05 -1.11
N LEU A 16 -10.68 -10.76 -1.09
CA LEU A 16 -9.73 -9.66 -1.04
C LEU A 16 -9.07 -9.53 0.35
N GLU A 17 -9.83 -9.76 1.41
CA GLU A 17 -9.31 -9.80 2.78
C GLU A 17 -8.34 -10.97 2.98
N ASP A 18 -8.67 -12.15 2.46
CA ASP A 18 -7.78 -13.32 2.47
C ASP A 18 -6.47 -13.03 1.74
N PHE A 19 -6.55 -12.44 0.54
CA PHE A 19 -5.35 -12.05 -0.21
C PHE A 19 -4.49 -11.04 0.57
N ARG A 20 -5.12 -10.05 1.20
CA ARG A 20 -4.44 -9.06 2.04
C ARG A 20 -3.68 -9.72 3.19
N ASN A 21 -4.28 -10.70 3.86
CA ASN A 21 -3.64 -11.41 4.98
C ASN A 21 -2.51 -12.34 4.51
N PHE A 22 -2.64 -12.90 3.31
CA PHE A 22 -1.66 -13.82 2.72
C PHE A 22 -0.40 -13.12 2.19
N LEU A 23 -0.53 -11.88 1.67
CA LEU A 23 0.58 -11.18 1.03
C LEU A 23 1.80 -10.96 1.96
N PRO A 24 1.65 -10.50 3.22
CA PRO A 24 2.77 -10.37 4.15
C PRO A 24 3.50 -11.68 4.41
N GLU A 25 2.78 -12.80 4.55
CA GLU A 25 3.38 -14.12 4.78
C GLU A 25 4.29 -14.52 3.63
N LYS A 26 3.86 -14.26 2.39
CA LYS A 26 4.64 -14.54 1.17
C LYS A 26 5.81 -13.60 0.96
N LEU A 27 5.78 -12.41 1.55
CA LEU A 27 6.87 -11.45 1.47
C LEU A 27 7.83 -11.53 2.67
N SER A 28 7.63 -12.47 3.59
CA SER A 28 8.43 -12.65 4.81
C SER A 28 9.95 -12.75 4.54
N GLU A 29 10.37 -13.50 3.53
CA GLU A 29 11.78 -13.60 3.14
C GLU A 29 12.34 -12.24 2.67
N PHE A 30 11.57 -11.50 1.87
CA PHE A 30 11.99 -10.18 1.39
C PHE A 30 11.93 -9.11 2.49
N LEU A 31 11.04 -9.27 3.48
CA LEU A 31 11.02 -8.44 4.69
C LEU A 31 12.31 -8.58 5.49
N GLN A 32 12.91 -9.77 5.51
CA GLN A 32 14.19 -10.04 6.18
C GLN A 32 15.40 -9.51 5.42
N ASN A 33 15.27 -9.22 4.12
CA ASN A 33 16.35 -8.60 3.33
C ASN A 33 16.62 -7.16 3.82
N LYS A 34 17.82 -6.94 4.37
CA LYS A 34 18.25 -5.64 4.92
C LYS A 34 18.48 -4.55 3.87
N GLU A 35 18.76 -4.93 2.62
CA GLU A 35 19.04 -4.01 1.51
C GLU A 35 17.76 -3.58 0.77
N GLY A 36 16.71 -4.40 0.83
CA GLY A 36 15.45 -4.13 0.13
C GLY A 36 14.58 -3.08 0.83
N GLY A 37 13.91 -2.23 0.04
CA GLY A 37 12.87 -1.32 0.51
C GLY A 37 11.47 -1.90 0.31
N MET A 38 10.55 -1.64 1.22
CA MET A 38 9.15 -2.07 1.11
C MET A 38 8.19 -1.00 1.63
N PHE A 39 7.17 -0.72 0.84
CA PHE A 39 6.03 0.13 1.20
C PHE A 39 4.74 -0.59 0.79
N ILE A 40 3.99 -1.14 1.75
CA ILE A 40 2.75 -1.89 1.52
C ILE A 40 1.61 -1.21 2.28
N ASN A 41 0.77 -0.50 1.54
CA ASN A 41 -0.48 0.06 2.05
C ASN A 41 -1.65 -0.92 1.85
N SER A 42 -2.73 -0.74 2.61
CA SER A 42 -3.95 -1.55 2.45
C SER A 42 -4.96 -0.88 1.50
N CYS A 43 -4.52 -0.34 0.37
CA CYS A 43 -5.38 0.36 -0.59
C CYS A 43 -5.73 -0.52 -1.79
N PHE A 44 -7.01 -0.56 -2.17
CA PHE A 44 -7.46 -1.18 -3.42
C PHE A 44 -7.20 -0.25 -4.60
N ALA A 45 -5.93 -0.14 -5.04
CA ALA A 45 -5.50 0.75 -6.12
C ALA A 45 -4.45 0.07 -7.02
N HIS A 46 -4.31 0.55 -8.26
CA HIS A 46 -3.27 0.13 -9.19
C HIS A 46 -2.45 1.34 -9.68
N CYS A 47 -1.22 1.15 -10.13
CA CYS A 47 -0.36 2.22 -10.70
C CYS A 47 -0.14 3.44 -9.79
N GLN A 48 -0.03 3.26 -8.47
CA GLN A 48 0.14 4.37 -7.51
C GLN A 48 1.42 5.21 -7.71
N THR A 49 2.42 4.66 -8.40
CA THR A 49 3.67 5.38 -8.72
C THR A 49 3.56 6.25 -9.97
N TRP A 50 2.52 6.07 -10.78
CA TRP A 50 2.33 6.78 -12.04
C TRP A 50 1.74 8.18 -11.85
N LEU A 51 0.77 8.30 -10.94
CA LEU A 51 0.04 9.54 -10.72
C LEU A 51 0.73 10.36 -9.63
N ALA A 52 0.98 11.64 -9.91
CA ALA A 52 1.57 12.57 -8.94
C ALA A 52 0.75 12.62 -7.63
N ASP A 53 -0.57 12.57 -7.73
CA ASP A 53 -1.48 12.61 -6.58
C ASP A 53 -1.27 11.44 -5.62
N THR A 54 -0.99 10.23 -6.12
CA THR A 54 -0.73 9.05 -5.29
C THR A 54 0.76 8.86 -4.97
N TRP A 55 1.66 9.37 -5.80
CA TRP A 55 3.10 9.24 -5.64
C TRP A 55 3.70 10.29 -4.69
N HIS A 56 3.42 11.57 -4.95
CA HIS A 56 4.06 12.70 -4.28
C HIS A 56 3.13 13.93 -4.17
N SER A 57 2.12 13.82 -3.32
CA SER A 57 1.21 14.92 -2.98
C SER A 57 0.82 14.89 -1.50
N GLN A 58 0.17 15.95 -1.02
CA GLN A 58 -0.36 16.00 0.34
C GLN A 58 -1.44 14.94 0.60
N SER A 59 -2.18 14.56 -0.44
CA SER A 59 -3.24 13.53 -0.44
C SER A 59 -2.74 12.12 -0.79
N SER A 60 -1.43 11.94 -1.02
CA SER A 60 -0.87 10.62 -1.27
C SER A 60 -1.10 9.70 -0.06
N PRO A 61 -1.29 8.39 -0.29
CA PRO A 61 -1.35 7.41 0.80
C PRO A 61 -0.12 7.48 1.67
N LYS A 62 -0.32 7.41 3.00
CA LYS A 62 0.76 7.50 3.98
C LYS A 62 0.81 6.25 4.83
N ILE A 63 2.02 5.88 5.22
CA ILE A 63 2.26 4.90 6.28
C ILE A 63 3.21 5.56 7.26
N GLN A 64 2.84 5.62 8.54
CA GLN A 64 3.63 6.32 9.57
C GLN A 64 4.01 7.75 9.15
N ASN A 65 3.04 8.46 8.55
CA ASN A 65 3.18 9.83 8.05
C ASN A 65 4.21 10.03 6.90
N LYS A 66 4.68 8.95 6.27
CA LYS A 66 5.53 9.01 5.07
C LYS A 66 4.73 8.63 3.82
N ILE A 67 4.87 9.42 2.75
CA ILE A 67 4.30 9.11 1.43
C ILE A 67 5.20 8.15 0.64
N ILE A 68 4.71 7.68 -0.51
CA ILE A 68 5.43 6.72 -1.36
C ILE A 68 6.77 7.29 -1.84
N ALA A 69 6.77 8.50 -2.42
CA ALA A 69 8.00 9.11 -2.97
C ALA A 69 9.09 9.33 -1.89
N GLU A 70 8.71 9.78 -0.70
CA GLU A 70 9.64 9.93 0.43
C GLU A 70 10.21 8.58 0.87
N SER A 71 9.36 7.56 0.96
CA SER A 71 9.78 6.20 1.35
C SER A 71 10.74 5.60 0.33
N VAL A 72 10.47 5.78 -0.97
CA VAL A 72 11.38 5.32 -2.02
C VAL A 72 12.68 6.12 -2.01
N GLY A 73 12.63 7.43 -1.80
CA GLY A 73 13.83 8.27 -1.69
C GLY A 73 14.71 7.90 -0.51
N ASP A 74 14.12 7.65 0.66
CA ASP A 74 14.83 7.23 1.85
C ASP A 74 15.57 5.90 1.65
N TRP A 75 14.90 4.93 1.00
CA TRP A 75 15.50 3.65 0.65
C TRP A 75 16.60 3.80 -0.41
N TYR A 76 16.31 4.46 -1.54
CA TYR A 76 17.21 4.55 -2.68
C TYR A 76 18.51 5.29 -2.35
N PHE A 77 18.44 6.34 -1.52
CA PHE A 77 19.61 7.09 -1.07
C PHE A 77 20.19 6.58 0.25
N SER A 78 19.75 5.42 0.75
CA SER A 78 20.22 4.82 2.01
C SER A 78 20.13 5.78 3.20
N ARG A 79 19.13 6.66 3.23
CA ARG A 79 18.91 7.61 4.34
C ARG A 79 18.30 6.91 5.54
N ASN A 80 17.41 5.95 5.29
CA ASN A 80 16.74 5.13 6.29
C ASN A 80 16.41 3.74 5.73
N ALA A 81 16.35 2.73 6.61
CA ALA A 81 15.70 1.47 6.27
C ALA A 81 14.19 1.68 6.11
N VAL A 82 13.61 1.13 5.05
CA VAL A 82 12.18 1.31 4.74
C VAL A 82 11.52 -0.05 4.63
N LYS A 83 10.81 -0.44 5.68
CA LYS A 83 9.96 -1.64 5.74
C LYS A 83 8.61 -1.24 6.32
N LEU A 84 7.87 -0.46 5.55
CA LEU A 84 6.59 0.10 5.96
C LEU A 84 5.47 -0.81 5.48
N MET A 85 4.74 -1.37 6.44
CA MET A 85 3.55 -2.15 6.19
C MET A 85 2.43 -1.63 7.09
N TYR A 86 1.21 -1.66 6.57
CA TYR A 86 0.02 -1.38 7.36
C TYR A 86 -0.10 -2.30 8.58
N CYS A 87 -0.63 -1.75 9.67
CA CYS A 87 -1.01 -2.53 10.84
C CYS A 87 -2.38 -3.23 10.64
N PRO A 88 -2.69 -4.30 11.39
CA PRO A 88 -4.04 -4.89 11.45
C PRO A 88 -5.07 -3.81 11.83
N CYS A 89 -6.25 -3.84 11.23
CA CYS A 89 -7.28 -2.81 11.42
C CYS A 89 -7.50 -2.47 12.92
N PRO A 90 -7.63 -1.19 13.31
CA PRO A 90 -7.93 -0.01 12.49
C PRO A 90 -6.75 0.97 12.43
N CYS A 91 -5.65 0.60 11.78
CA CYS A 91 -4.63 1.59 11.46
C CYS A 91 -4.96 2.27 10.14
N ASP A 92 -5.17 3.57 10.19
CA ASP A 92 -5.00 4.59 9.14
C ASP A 92 -6.01 4.60 7.93
N PRO A 93 -6.73 5.71 7.68
CA PRO A 93 -7.71 5.86 6.59
C PRO A 93 -7.17 6.58 5.34
N THR A 94 -5.86 6.79 5.18
CA THR A 94 -5.30 7.64 4.09
C THR A 94 -5.36 7.06 2.67
N CYS A 95 -6.09 5.96 2.45
CA CYS A 95 -6.24 5.39 1.11
C CYS A 95 -7.04 6.31 0.19
N TYR A 96 -6.38 6.78 -0.86
CA TYR A 96 -7.04 7.39 -2.00
C TYR A 96 -7.66 6.28 -2.86
N HIS A 97 -8.98 6.03 -2.70
CA HIS A 97 -9.70 5.12 -3.57
C HIS A 97 -9.83 5.75 -4.96
N MET A 98 -8.98 5.32 -5.89
CA MET A 98 -9.11 5.70 -7.29
C MET A 98 -10.37 5.06 -7.88
N ASP A 99 -11.43 5.85 -8.04
CA ASP A 99 -12.62 5.42 -8.77
C ASP A 99 -12.36 5.57 -10.27
N PHE A 100 -11.92 4.47 -10.90
CA PHE A 100 -11.76 4.38 -12.35
C PHE A 100 -13.13 4.16 -13.02
N SER A 101 -14.06 5.09 -12.87
CA SER A 101 -15.36 5.03 -13.57
C SER A 101 -15.18 4.95 -15.09
#